data_AF-A0A521SY32-F1
#
_entry.id   AF-A0A521SY32-F1
#
_cell.length_a   1.000
_cell.length_b   1.000
_cell.length_c   1.000
_cell.angle_alpha   90.00
_cell.angle_beta   90.00
_cell.angle_gamma   90.00
#
_symmetry.space_group_name_H-M   'P 1'
#
loop_
_entity.id
_entity.type
_entity.pdbx_description
1 polymer ?
#
loop_
_entity_poly.entity_id
_entity_poly.type
_entity_poly.pdbx_seq_one_letter_code
_entity_poly.pdbx_strand_id
1 'polypeptide(L)'
;MVNQKAARTPRTRIQVGYFGSYNMPPGCVACGNPVTPHVYQVGKSSWNNKQHVWLKFPICEECNQANKAYVSAGRMGCLGGLLMAAVGYGFGSFLDLLSSFRFEWLPALCAIVGLFVGIWLVRIYSVANKPPEVRERVTRLLTSVTMVGFKLPPLFGKGWIKLDFANPDYASQFMMLNGG
;
A
#
# COMPACT_ATOMS: atom_id res chain seq x y z
N MET A 1 0.22 -24.90 5.03
CA MET A 1 -0.36 -23.57 5.34
C MET A 1 -0.01 -23.22 6.77
N VAL A 2 1.05 -22.44 6.96
CA VAL A 2 1.48 -22.04 8.31
C VAL A 2 0.60 -20.89 8.75
N ASN A 3 -0.29 -21.16 9.71
CA ASN A 3 -1.13 -20.16 10.36
C ASN A 3 -0.28 -19.38 11.36
N GLN A 4 0.64 -18.54 10.85
CA GLN A 4 1.31 -17.53 11.66
C GLN A 4 0.28 -16.47 12.04
N LYS A 5 -0.41 -16.68 13.15
CA LYS A 5 -0.88 -15.56 13.98
C LYS A 5 0.40 -14.84 14.45
N ALA A 6 0.97 -14.00 13.57
CA ALA A 6 2.02 -13.09 13.95
C ALA A 6 1.52 -12.33 15.17
N ALA A 7 2.24 -12.47 16.29
CA ALA A 7 2.00 -11.66 17.47
C ALA A 7 1.91 -10.21 16.99
N ARG A 8 0.73 -9.60 17.09
CA ARG A 8 0.55 -8.21 16.65
C ARG A 8 1.45 -7.39 17.55
N THR A 9 2.57 -6.91 17.01
CA THR A 9 3.42 -5.93 17.68
C THR A 9 2.49 -4.81 18.17
N PRO A 10 2.53 -4.46 19.46
CA PRO A 10 1.64 -3.43 20.00
C PRO A 10 1.84 -2.15 19.18
N ARG A 11 0.75 -1.65 18.61
CA ARG A 11 0.77 -0.44 17.78
C ARG A 11 0.39 0.75 18.64
N THR A 12 1.14 1.84 18.52
CA THR A 12 0.84 3.08 19.22
C THR A 12 -0.06 3.92 18.34
N ARG A 13 -1.32 4.04 18.76
CA ARG A 13 -2.29 4.92 18.13
C ARG A 13 -2.17 6.32 18.71
N ILE A 14 -1.99 7.31 17.84
CA ILE A 14 -2.00 8.72 18.22
C ILE A 14 -3.06 9.48 17.42
N GLN A 15 -3.54 10.56 18.02
CA GLN A 15 -4.43 11.53 17.37
C GLN A 15 -3.82 12.92 17.54
N VAL A 16 -3.61 13.62 16.42
CA VAL A 16 -3.14 15.01 16.43
C VAL A 16 -4.08 15.89 15.62
N GLY A 17 -3.96 17.21 15.80
CA GLY A 17 -4.69 18.19 15.00
C GLY A 17 -4.42 18.03 13.50
N TYR A 18 -5.39 18.43 12.68
CA TYR A 18 -5.16 18.53 11.24
C TYR A 18 -4.36 19.80 10.94
N PHE A 19 -3.17 19.63 10.35
CA PHE A 19 -2.31 20.73 9.92
C PHE A 19 -1.97 20.58 8.42
N GLY A 20 -1.72 21.68 7.73
CA GLY A 20 -1.28 21.66 6.32
C GLY A 20 0.10 21.02 6.13
N SER A 21 0.92 21.04 7.18
CA SER A 21 2.25 20.44 7.25
C SER A 21 2.51 19.93 8.66
N TYR A 22 3.25 18.82 8.77
CA TYR A 22 3.60 18.19 10.04
C TYR A 22 5.12 18.19 10.21
N ASN A 23 5.57 18.42 11.44
CA ASN A 23 6.95 18.25 11.83
C ASN A 23 7.24 16.76 12.00
N MET A 24 8.30 16.27 11.36
CA MET A 24 8.64 14.85 11.37
C MET A 24 9.81 14.59 12.33
N PRO A 25 9.75 13.51 13.14
CA PRO A 25 10.88 13.06 13.93
C PRO A 25 12.14 12.84 13.09
N PRO A 26 13.34 13.11 13.65
CA PRO A 26 14.60 12.81 12.98
C PRO A 26 14.83 11.30 12.97
N GLY A 27 14.44 10.62 11.89
CA GLY A 27 14.64 9.18 11.75
C GLY A 27 13.73 8.55 10.69
N CYS A 28 14.15 7.41 10.16
CA CYS A 28 13.31 6.64 9.25
C CYS A 28 12.09 6.11 10.01
N VAL A 29 10.87 6.39 9.51
CA VAL A 29 9.62 5.92 10.14
C VAL A 29 9.56 4.40 10.32
N ALA A 30 10.26 3.64 9.48
CA ALA A 30 10.24 2.18 9.49
C ALA A 30 11.29 1.54 10.40
N CYS A 31 12.47 2.15 10.55
CA CYS A 31 13.60 1.50 11.25
C CYS A 31 14.41 2.42 12.19
N GLY A 32 14.14 3.72 12.22
CA GLY A 32 14.87 4.69 13.06
C GLY A 32 16.23 5.13 12.51
N ASN A 33 16.74 4.51 11.44
CA ASN A 33 18.02 4.92 10.81
C ASN A 33 17.99 6.39 10.35
N PRO A 34 19.17 7.03 10.18
CA PRO A 34 19.28 8.37 9.65
C PRO A 34 18.52 8.56 8.34
N VAL A 35 17.82 9.68 8.25
CA VAL A 35 16.97 10.00 7.10
C VAL A 35 17.79 10.47 5.92
N THR A 36 17.30 10.12 4.74
CA THR A 36 17.75 10.65 3.46
C THR A 36 16.63 11.54 2.89
N PRO A 37 16.81 12.31 1.81
CA PRO A 37 15.74 13.16 1.24
C PRO A 37 14.58 12.38 0.59
N HIS A 38 14.35 11.14 1.01
CA HIS A 38 13.31 10.25 0.51
C HIS A 38 12.12 10.20 1.46
N VAL A 39 10.93 10.04 0.89
CA VAL A 39 9.67 10.04 1.62
C VAL A 39 8.80 8.85 1.25
N TYR A 40 8.12 8.32 2.25
CA TYR A 40 7.08 7.31 2.12
C TYR A 40 5.70 7.98 2.29
N GLN A 41 4.81 7.78 1.32
CA GLN A 41 3.48 8.40 1.33
C GLN A 41 2.46 7.45 1.94
N VAL A 42 1.76 7.93 2.96
CA VAL A 42 0.64 7.23 3.60
C VAL A 42 -0.59 8.10 3.49
N GLY A 43 -1.67 7.54 2.95
CA GLY A 43 -2.92 8.28 2.82
C GLY A 43 -4.14 7.44 3.12
N LYS A 44 -5.25 8.15 3.28
CA LYS A 44 -6.57 7.56 3.41
C LYS A 44 -7.56 8.37 2.58
N SER A 45 -8.48 7.66 1.95
CA SER A 45 -9.65 8.23 1.28
C SER A 45 -10.89 8.06 2.17
N SER A 46 -11.69 9.11 2.28
CA SER A 46 -13.03 9.03 2.87
C SER A 46 -14.05 8.88 1.74
N TRP A 47 -14.74 7.73 1.68
CA TRP A 47 -15.78 7.48 0.68
C TRP A 47 -16.90 8.51 0.77
N ASN A 48 -17.38 8.80 1.99
CA ASN A 48 -18.54 9.66 2.20
C ASN A 48 -18.29 11.13 1.80
N ASN A 49 -17.06 11.61 1.96
CA ASN A 49 -16.73 13.02 1.72
C ASN A 49 -15.90 13.26 0.45
N LYS A 50 -15.60 12.21 -0.34
CA LYS A 50 -14.69 12.28 -1.52
C LYS A 50 -13.37 13.01 -1.23
N GLN A 51 -12.91 12.93 0.01
CA GLN A 51 -11.72 13.62 0.50
C GLN A 51 -10.57 12.63 0.59
N HIS A 52 -9.37 13.11 0.25
CA HIS A 52 -8.14 12.34 0.28
C HIS A 52 -7.09 13.11 1.07
N VAL A 53 -6.45 12.45 2.02
CA VAL A 53 -5.35 13.03 2.79
C VAL A 53 -4.13 12.13 2.63
N TRP A 54 -2.98 12.77 2.37
CA TRP A 54 -1.68 12.11 2.23
C TRP A 54 -0.68 12.78 3.15
N LEU A 55 0.14 11.97 3.82
CA LEU A 55 1.25 12.40 4.64
C LEU A 55 2.54 11.76 4.11
N LYS A 56 3.62 12.54 4.14
CA LYS A 56 4.95 12.12 3.69
C LYS A 56 5.82 11.89 4.92
N PHE A 57 6.22 10.65 5.14
CA PHE A 57 7.11 10.27 6.24
C PHE A 57 8.55 10.11 5.72
N PRO A 58 9.56 10.62 6.43
CA PRO A 58 10.94 10.46 6.02
C PRO A 58 11.38 8.98 6.13
N ILE A 59 12.21 8.55 5.19
CA ILE A 59 12.78 7.21 5.15
C ILE A 59 14.28 7.23 4.84
N CYS A 60 14.99 6.19 5.26
CA CYS A 60 16.37 5.96 4.87
C CYS A 60 16.47 5.39 3.44
N GLU A 61 17.66 5.44 2.86
CA GLU A 61 17.87 4.99 1.47
C GLU A 61 17.56 3.51 1.27
N GLU A 62 17.89 2.66 2.25
CA GLU A 62 17.61 1.23 2.15
C GLU A 62 16.10 0.93 2.14
N CYS A 63 15.31 1.66 2.94
CA CYS A 63 13.85 1.55 2.92
C CYS A 63 13.26 2.11 1.62
N ASN A 64 13.89 3.15 1.04
CA ASN A 64 13.51 3.71 -0.26
C ASN A 64 13.74 2.71 -1.39
N GLN A 65 14.91 2.05 -1.42
CA GLN A 65 15.21 1.00 -2.40
C GLN A 65 14.23 -0.17 -2.29
N ALA A 66 13.94 -0.62 -1.06
CA ALA A 66 12.92 -1.63 -0.80
C ALA A 66 11.54 -1.19 -1.34
N ASN A 67 11.14 0.06 -1.09
CA ASN A 67 9.89 0.61 -1.59
C ASN A 67 9.84 0.66 -3.13
N LYS A 68 10.90 1.13 -3.80
CA LYS A 68 11.01 1.15 -5.27
C LYS A 68 10.89 -0.26 -5.85
N ALA A 69 11.52 -1.24 -5.21
CA ALA A 69 11.43 -2.64 -5.59
C ALA A 69 9.99 -3.17 -5.48
N TYR A 70 9.22 -2.72 -4.50
CA TYR A 70 7.81 -3.07 -4.34
C TYR A 70 6.89 -2.36 -5.36
N VAL A 71 7.07 -1.05 -5.57
CA VAL A 71 6.26 -0.27 -6.52
C VAL A 71 6.47 -0.77 -7.96
N SER A 72 7.72 -1.09 -8.32
CA SER A 72 8.03 -1.66 -9.64
C SER A 72 7.35 -3.02 -9.87
N ALA A 73 7.30 -3.89 -8.85
CA ALA A 73 6.55 -5.14 -8.90
C ALA A 73 5.04 -4.92 -9.18
N GLY A 74 4.45 -3.87 -8.59
CA GLY A 74 3.06 -3.49 -8.87
C GLY A 74 2.83 -3.10 -10.34
N ARG A 75 3.74 -2.33 -10.93
CA ARG A 75 3.66 -1.91 -12.35
C ARG A 75 3.80 -3.11 -13.30
N MET A 76 4.74 -4.01 -13.02
CA MET A 76 4.89 -5.25 -13.79
C MET A 76 3.63 -6.12 -13.68
N GLY A 77 2.99 -6.15 -12.51
CA GLY A 77 1.71 -6.84 -12.29
C GLY A 77 0.61 -6.37 -13.24
N CYS A 78 0.48 -5.07 -13.47
CA CYS A 78 -0.52 -4.55 -14.42
C CYS A 78 -0.27 -5.01 -15.86
N LEU A 79 1.01 -4.98 -16.30
CA LEU A 79 1.37 -5.44 -17.64
C LEU A 79 1.12 -6.95 -17.81
N GLY A 80 1.52 -7.76 -16.82
CA GLY A 80 1.25 -9.19 -16.80
C GLY A 80 -0.23 -9.54 -16.77
N GLY A 81 -1.01 -8.75 -16.03
CA GLY A 81 -2.47 -8.81 -16.05
C GLY A 81 -3.03 -8.60 -17.44
N LEU A 82 -2.62 -7.53 -18.12
CA LEU A 82 -3.13 -7.18 -19.44
C LEU A 82 -2.78 -8.24 -20.49
N LEU A 83 -1.57 -8.81 -20.42
CA LEU A 83 -1.16 -9.94 -21.26
C LEU A 83 -2.03 -11.18 -21.01
N MET A 84 -2.26 -11.54 -19.75
CA MET A 84 -3.12 -12.68 -19.40
C MET A 84 -4.60 -12.43 -19.73
N ALA A 85 -5.06 -11.18 -19.69
CA ALA A 85 -6.40 -10.81 -20.14
C ALA A 85 -6.56 -11.04 -21.64
N ALA A 86 -5.55 -10.68 -22.45
CA ALA A 86 -5.55 -10.95 -23.90
C ALA A 86 -5.56 -12.45 -24.20
N VAL A 87 -4.76 -13.24 -23.49
CA VAL A 87 -4.76 -14.71 -23.58
C VAL A 87 -6.12 -15.27 -23.15
N GLY A 88 -6.68 -14.79 -22.05
CA GLY A 88 -7.99 -15.19 -21.55
C GLY A 88 -9.12 -14.87 -22.52
N TYR A 89 -9.08 -13.70 -23.15
CA TYR A 89 -10.02 -13.33 -24.21
C TYR A 89 -9.94 -14.30 -25.39
N GLY A 90 -8.73 -14.54 -25.91
CA GLY A 90 -8.52 -15.49 -27.02
C GLY A 90 -8.97 -16.90 -26.69
N PHE A 91 -8.71 -17.37 -25.47
CA PHE A 91 -9.18 -18.66 -24.99
C PHE A 91 -10.71 -18.71 -24.87
N GLY A 92 -11.35 -17.67 -24.34
CA GLY A 92 -12.80 -17.60 -24.26
C GLY A 92 -13.47 -17.54 -25.65
N SER A 93 -12.87 -16.82 -26.60
CA SER A 93 -13.32 -16.81 -28.00
C SER A 93 -13.16 -18.17 -28.66
N PHE A 94 -12.07 -18.89 -28.37
CA PHE A 94 -11.87 -20.27 -28.85
C PHE A 94 -12.91 -21.24 -28.27
N LEU A 95 -13.21 -21.13 -26.97
CA LEU A 95 -14.26 -21.94 -26.35
C LEU A 95 -15.65 -21.65 -26.93
N ASP A 96 -15.96 -20.38 -27.20
CA ASP A 96 -17.23 -19.98 -27.81
C ASP A 96 -17.40 -20.49 -29.25
N LEU A 97 -16.29 -20.64 -29.99
CA LEU A 97 -16.29 -21.27 -31.32
C LEU A 97 -16.58 -22.78 -31.27
N LEU A 98 -16.18 -23.45 -30.19
CA LEU A 98 -16.37 -24.89 -30.01
C LEU A 98 -17.73 -25.24 -29.38
N SER A 99 -18.41 -24.29 -28.75
CA SER A 99 -19.70 -24.53 -28.11
C SER A 99 -20.87 -24.38 -29.09
N SER A 100 -21.81 -25.33 -29.03
CA SER A 100 -23.08 -25.23 -29.77
C SER A 100 -23.96 -24.07 -29.30
N PHE A 101 -23.70 -23.55 -28.10
CA PHE A 101 -24.33 -22.35 -27.55
C PHE A 101 -23.33 -21.21 -27.60
N ARG A 102 -23.73 -20.09 -28.21
CA ARG A 102 -22.91 -18.87 -28.23
C ARG A 102 -23.12 -18.07 -26.96
N PHE A 103 -22.08 -17.98 -26.15
CA PHE A 103 -22.04 -17.17 -24.95
C PHE A 103 -21.19 -15.93 -25.25
N GLU A 104 -21.85 -14.87 -25.76
CA GLU A 104 -21.17 -13.61 -26.13
C GLU A 104 -20.39 -12.97 -24.97
N TRP A 105 -20.75 -13.27 -23.71
CA TRP A 105 -20.06 -12.79 -22.52
C TRP A 105 -18.85 -13.62 -22.11
N LEU A 106 -18.66 -14.83 -22.65
CA LEU A 106 -17.62 -15.77 -22.23
C LEU A 106 -16.20 -15.23 -22.50
N PRO A 107 -15.87 -14.65 -23.68
CA PRO A 107 -14.56 -14.04 -23.91
C PRO A 107 -14.26 -12.91 -22.93
N ALA A 108 -15.27 -12.08 -22.63
CA ALA A 108 -15.13 -10.98 -21.68
C ALA A 108 -14.89 -11.51 -20.25
N LEU A 109 -15.61 -12.55 -19.83
CA LEU A 109 -15.39 -13.15 -18.52
C LEU A 109 -13.99 -13.77 -18.40
N CYS A 110 -13.55 -14.53 -19.40
CA CYS A 110 -12.21 -15.13 -19.40
C CYS A 110 -11.11 -14.06 -19.41
N ALA A 111 -11.32 -12.93 -20.09
CA ALA A 111 -10.39 -11.79 -20.05
C ALA A 111 -10.31 -11.16 -18.65
N ILE A 112 -11.44 -10.97 -17.98
CA ILE A 112 -11.49 -10.43 -16.60
C ILE A 112 -10.76 -11.38 -15.64
N VAL A 113 -11.04 -12.68 -15.72
CA VAL A 113 -10.37 -13.69 -14.89
C VAL A 113 -8.86 -13.70 -15.18
N GLY A 114 -8.47 -13.68 -16.46
CA GLY A 114 -7.08 -13.60 -16.89
C GLY A 114 -6.36 -12.36 -16.35
N LEU A 115 -7.03 -11.20 -16.35
CA LEU A 115 -6.51 -9.96 -15.78
C LEU A 115 -6.14 -10.15 -14.30
N PHE A 116 -7.09 -10.63 -13.48
CA PHE A 116 -6.86 -10.80 -12.05
C PHE A 116 -5.80 -11.85 -11.76
N VAL A 117 -5.81 -12.98 -12.48
CA VAL A 117 -4.82 -14.05 -12.33
C VAL A 117 -3.43 -13.55 -12.72
N GLY A 118 -3.29 -12.82 -13.83
CA GLY A 118 -2.01 -12.27 -14.28
C GLY A 118 -1.44 -11.24 -13.31
N ILE A 119 -2.28 -10.33 -12.80
CA ILE A 119 -1.87 -9.37 -11.76
C ILE A 119 -1.38 -10.12 -10.52
N TRP A 120 -2.12 -11.14 -10.09
CA TRP A 120 -1.81 -11.90 -8.89
C TRP A 120 -0.51 -12.71 -9.03
N LEU A 121 -0.35 -13.46 -10.12
CA LEU A 121 0.84 -14.27 -10.38
C LEU A 121 2.10 -13.43 -10.50
N VAL A 122 2.05 -12.33 -11.27
CA VAL A 122 3.23 -11.47 -11.45
C VAL A 122 3.58 -10.75 -10.15
N ARG A 123 2.60 -10.35 -9.34
CA ARG A 123 2.88 -9.80 -8.00
C ARG A 123 3.53 -10.84 -7.09
N ILE A 124 3.02 -12.06 -7.05
CA ILE A 124 3.63 -13.12 -6.24
C ILE A 124 5.04 -13.41 -6.71
N TYR A 125 5.26 -13.60 -8.00
CA TYR A 125 6.58 -13.95 -8.55
C TYR A 125 7.59 -12.82 -8.35
N SER A 126 7.19 -11.58 -8.62
CA SER A 126 8.07 -10.41 -8.44
C SER A 126 8.43 -10.12 -6.99
N VAL A 127 7.58 -10.50 -6.03
CA VAL A 127 7.92 -10.45 -4.59
C VAL A 127 8.74 -11.69 -4.19
N ALA A 128 8.37 -12.88 -4.67
CA ALA A 128 8.98 -14.17 -4.37
C ALA A 128 10.41 -14.35 -4.92
N ASN A 129 10.83 -13.52 -5.87
CA ASN A 129 12.21 -13.50 -6.35
C ASN A 129 13.10 -12.48 -5.63
N LYS A 130 12.56 -11.65 -4.73
CA LYS A 130 13.38 -10.69 -3.99
C LYS A 130 14.08 -11.34 -2.80
N PRO A 131 15.30 -10.87 -2.43
CA PRO A 131 15.99 -11.31 -1.24
C PRO A 131 15.13 -11.17 0.02
N PRO A 132 15.28 -12.06 1.01
CA PRO A 132 14.48 -12.05 2.24
C PRO A 132 14.59 -10.72 2.99
N GLU A 133 15.78 -10.12 3.01
CA GLU A 133 16.03 -8.82 3.63
C GLU A 133 15.19 -7.68 3.03
N VAL A 134 15.03 -7.68 1.70
CA VAL A 134 14.21 -6.68 1.01
C VAL A 134 12.73 -6.86 1.37
N ARG A 135 12.25 -8.11 1.46
CA ARG A 135 10.85 -8.39 1.84
C ARG A 135 10.56 -7.96 3.26
N GLU A 136 11.48 -8.22 4.18
CA GLU A 136 11.32 -7.81 5.57
C GLU A 136 11.29 -6.29 5.67
N ARG A 137 12.20 -5.59 4.98
CA ARG A 137 12.24 -4.12 4.93
C ARG A 137 10.97 -3.53 4.33
N VAL A 138 10.44 -4.10 3.24
CA VAL A 138 9.15 -3.69 2.66
C VAL A 138 8.02 -3.90 3.66
N THR A 139 7.95 -5.09 4.26
CA THR A 139 6.91 -5.41 5.25
C THR A 139 6.94 -4.42 6.41
N ARG A 140 8.14 -4.17 6.96
CA ARG A 140 8.36 -3.21 8.05
C ARG A 140 7.97 -1.79 7.64
N LEU A 141 8.27 -1.37 6.41
CA LEU A 141 7.86 -0.06 5.88
C LEU A 141 6.34 0.04 5.72
N LEU A 142 5.69 -0.97 5.14
CA LEU A 142 4.24 -0.98 4.93
C LEU A 142 3.46 -1.00 6.26
N THR A 143 4.01 -1.63 7.29
CA THR A 143 3.40 -1.70 8.62
C THR A 143 3.85 -0.58 9.56
N SER A 144 4.86 0.20 9.19
CA SER A 144 5.47 1.23 10.05
C SER A 144 4.47 2.29 10.52
N VAL A 145 3.63 2.77 9.61
CA VAL A 145 2.64 3.81 9.88
C VAL A 145 1.39 3.57 9.04
N THR A 146 0.23 3.74 9.64
CA THR A 146 -1.05 3.58 8.95
C THR A 146 -2.02 4.68 9.36
N MET A 147 -2.66 5.33 8.39
CA MET A 147 -3.70 6.33 8.66
C MET A 147 -5.04 5.64 8.94
N VAL A 148 -5.45 5.64 10.20
CA VAL A 148 -6.69 4.99 10.66
C VAL A 148 -7.89 5.82 10.28
N GLY A 149 -7.81 7.14 10.39
CA GLY A 149 -8.89 8.06 10.07
C GLY A 149 -8.43 9.50 10.03
N PHE A 150 -9.26 10.36 9.47
CA PHE A 150 -9.05 11.80 9.51
C PHE A 150 -10.40 12.51 9.48
N LYS A 151 -10.40 13.76 9.95
CA LYS A 151 -11.48 14.73 9.76
C LYS A 151 -10.84 16.04 9.34
N LEU A 152 -11.21 16.55 8.17
CA LEU A 152 -10.75 17.87 7.75
C LEU A 152 -11.41 18.96 8.62
N PRO A 153 -10.70 20.06 8.89
CA PRO A 153 -11.28 21.19 9.59
C PRO A 153 -12.42 21.79 8.73
N PRO A 154 -13.64 21.94 9.26
CA PRO A 154 -14.64 22.79 8.63
C PRO A 154 -14.22 24.26 8.77
N LEU A 155 -14.86 25.17 8.03
CA LEU A 155 -14.58 26.63 8.04
C LEU A 155 -14.39 27.24 9.44
N PHE A 156 -15.08 26.71 10.45
CA PHE A 156 -15.02 27.20 11.84
C PHE A 156 -14.72 26.09 12.87
N GLY A 157 -14.03 25.01 12.50
CA GLY A 157 -13.76 23.91 13.43
C GLY A 157 -12.40 23.25 13.28
N LYS A 158 -12.06 22.42 14.27
CA LYS A 158 -10.79 21.70 14.32
C LYS A 158 -10.90 20.35 13.60
N GLY A 159 -9.96 20.10 12.69
CA GLY A 159 -9.74 18.79 12.09
C GLY A 159 -8.78 17.94 12.93
N TRP A 160 -8.70 16.65 12.61
CA TRP A 160 -7.76 15.73 13.25
C TRP A 160 -7.31 14.65 12.28
N ILE A 161 -6.16 14.04 12.59
CA ILE A 161 -5.68 12.80 11.95
C ILE A 161 -5.42 11.74 13.02
N LYS A 162 -5.74 10.49 12.71
CA LYS A 162 -5.44 9.31 13.54
C LYS A 162 -4.44 8.43 12.81
N LEU A 163 -3.32 8.17 13.47
CA LEU A 163 -2.22 7.38 12.93
C LEU A 163 -1.90 6.23 13.88
N ASP A 164 -1.64 5.05 13.32
CA ASP A 164 -1.12 3.89 14.05
C ASP A 164 0.33 3.65 13.64
N PHE A 165 1.25 3.83 14.59
CA PHE A 165 2.68 3.57 14.40
C PHE A 165 3.06 2.20 14.94
N ALA A 166 4.01 1.54 14.27
CA ALA A 166 4.64 0.32 14.77
C ALA A 166 5.75 0.63 15.78
N ASN A 167 6.45 1.76 15.62
CA ASN A 167 7.48 2.20 16.57
C ASN A 167 6.88 3.19 17.58
N PRO A 168 6.80 2.85 18.89
CA PRO A 168 6.23 3.73 19.91
C PRO A 168 7.04 5.01 20.12
N ASP A 169 8.37 4.96 19.99
CA ASP A 169 9.25 6.12 20.18
C ASP A 169 9.08 7.13 19.04
N TYR A 170 8.89 6.64 17.82
CA TYR A 170 8.57 7.51 16.69
C TYR A 170 7.20 8.17 16.89
N ALA A 171 6.22 7.42 17.41
CA ALA A 171 4.88 7.92 17.68
C ALA A 171 4.87 9.04 18.73
N SER A 172 5.60 8.85 19.83
CA SER A 172 5.71 9.84 20.91
C SER A 172 6.41 11.11 20.43
N GLN A 173 7.51 10.98 19.70
CA GLN A 173 8.20 12.13 19.09
C GLN A 173 7.30 12.87 18.11
N PHE A 174 6.59 12.15 17.24
CA PHE A 174 5.67 12.76 16.30
C PHE A 174 4.55 13.52 17.04
N MET A 175 4.03 12.96 18.12
CA MET A 175 3.01 13.60 18.94
C MET A 175 3.52 14.90 19.59
N MET A 176 4.69 14.85 20.23
CA MET A 176 5.32 16.02 20.86
C MET A 176 5.59 17.15 19.84
N LEU A 177 6.02 16.82 18.63
CA LEU A 177 6.33 17.79 17.57
C LEU A 177 5.10 18.43 16.92
N ASN A 178 3.91 17.84 17.10
CA ASN A 178 2.67 18.25 16.44
C ASN A 178 1.52 18.53 17.42
N GLY A 179 1.86 18.92 18.65
CA GLY A 179 0.90 19.43 19.64
C GLY A 179 -0.11 18.39 20.14
N GLY A 180 0.34 17.14 20.29
CA GLY A 180 -0.38 16.10 21.02
C GLY A 180 0.14 15.90 22.44
#